data_AF-A0A9E2X771-F1
#
_entry.id   AF-A0A9E2X771-F1
#
_cell.length_a   1.000
_cell.length_b   1.000
_cell.length_c   1.000
_cell.angle_alpha   90.00
_cell.angle_beta   90.00
_cell.angle_gamma   90.00
#
_symmetry.space_group_name_H-M   'P 1'
#
loop_
_entity.id
_entity.type
_entity.pdbx_description
1 polymer ?
#
loop_
_entity_poly.entity_id
_entity_poly.type
_entity_poly.pdbx_seq_one_letter_code
_entity_poly.pdbx_strand_id
1 'polypeptide(L)' 'MPYARPEALVSTDWLAAHLDDPHIRIVDSSFKLPGITPTAREDYDRGHIPGAVFFDIDD' A
#
# COMPACT_ATOMS: atom_id res chain seq x y z
N MET A 1 18.52 -14.51 -2.98
CA MET A 1 18.88 -13.51 -1.94
C MET A 1 17.81 -13.55 -0.87
N PRO A 2 18.13 -13.79 0.41
CA PRO A 2 17.16 -13.60 1.48
C PRO A 2 16.84 -12.10 1.64
N TYR A 3 15.59 -11.77 2.00
CA TYR A 3 15.24 -10.40 2.39
C TYR A 3 16.05 -9.98 3.62
N ALA A 4 16.44 -8.70 3.71
CA ALA A 4 17.23 -8.21 4.85
C ALA A 4 16.45 -8.20 6.18
N ARG A 5 15.11 -8.16 6.11
CA ARG A 5 14.14 -8.19 7.22
C ARG A 5 12.92 -9.01 6.80
N PRO A 6 12.98 -10.35 6.75
CA PRO A 6 11.84 -11.17 6.34
C PRO A 6 10.60 -10.98 7.23
N GLU A 7 10.80 -10.63 8.50
CA GLU A 7 9.75 -10.31 9.47
C GLU A 7 8.98 -9.02 9.16
N ALA A 8 9.50 -8.16 8.27
CA ALA A 8 8.82 -6.95 7.82
C ALA A 8 7.87 -7.21 6.63
N LEU A 9 7.79 -8.44 6.15
CA LEU A 9 6.91 -8.84 5.06
C LEU A 9 5.79 -9.74 5.61
N VAL A 10 4.58 -9.50 5.12
CA VAL A 10 3.40 -10.31 5.43
C VAL A 10 2.79 -10.84 4.13
N SER A 11 2.09 -11.96 4.21
CA SER A 11 1.34 -12.49 3.06
C SER A 11 0.04 -11.72 2.86
N THR A 12 -0.56 -11.86 1.68
CA THR A 12 -1.90 -11.34 1.38
C THR A 12 -2.96 -11.95 2.29
N ASP A 13 -2.84 -13.24 2.61
CA ASP A 13 -3.76 -13.94 3.51
C ASP A 13 -3.69 -13.41 4.93
N TRP A 14 -2.48 -13.13 5.42
CA TRP A 14 -2.29 -12.51 6.72
C TRP A 14 -2.94 -11.12 6.73
N LEU A 15 -2.69 -10.29 5.72
CA LEU A 15 -3.29 -8.95 5.64
C LEU A 15 -4.82 -9.02 5.60
N ALA A 16 -5.39 -9.92 4.78
CA ALA A 16 -6.83 -10.12 4.68
C ALA A 16 -7.47 -10.50 6.04
N ALA A 17 -6.77 -11.30 6.85
CA ALA A 17 -7.23 -11.70 8.19
C ALA A 17 -7.15 -10.58 9.25
N HIS A 18 -6.43 -9.48 8.97
CA HIS A 18 -6.20 -8.39 9.92
C HIS A 18 -6.71 -7.02 9.43
N LEU A 19 -7.57 -6.98 8.41
CA LEU A 19 -8.09 -5.71 7.86
C LEU A 19 -8.82 -4.84 8.90
N ASP A 20 -9.45 -5.46 9.90
CA ASP A 20 -10.21 -4.78 10.95
C ASP A 20 -9.41 -4.57 12.25
N ASP A 21 -8.11 -4.90 12.28
CA ASP A 21 -7.27 -4.73 13.47
C ASP A 21 -7.03 -3.23 13.74
N PRO A 22 -7.49 -2.68 14.88
CA PRO A 22 -7.35 -1.25 15.19
C PRO A 22 -5.89 -0.81 15.40
N HIS A 23 -4.96 -1.75 15.59
CA HIS A 23 -3.53 -1.49 15.74
C HIS A 23 -2.79 -1.45 14.39
N ILE A 24 -3.47 -1.76 13.28
CA ILE A 24 -2.87 -1.79 11.94
C ILE A 24 -3.45 -0.65 11.09
N ARG A 25 -2.57 0.00 10.32
CA ARG A 25 -2.92 0.97 9.29
C ARG A 25 -2.28 0.56 7.97
N ILE A 26 -3.09 0.57 6.92
CA ILE A 26 -2.65 0.22 5.57
C ILE A 26 -2.34 1.52 4.85
N VAL A 27 -1.18 1.55 4.20
CA VAL A 27 -0.70 2.73 3.49
C VAL A 27 -0.36 2.30 2.07
N ASP A 28 -0.98 2.92 1.08
CA ASP A 28 -0.58 2.81 -0.31
C ASP A 28 0.46 3.89 -0.60
N SER A 29 1.71 3.47 -0.76
CA SER A 29 2.85 4.33 -1.09
C SER A 29 3.23 4.21 -2.57
N SER A 30 2.27 3.93 -3.44
CA SER A 30 2.50 3.87 -4.89
C SER A 30 2.97 5.21 -5.41
N PHE A 31 4.01 5.17 -6.23
CA PHE A 31 4.55 6.33 -6.92
C PHE A 31 4.72 6.02 -8.40
N LYS A 32 4.54 7.04 -9.25
CA LYS A 32 4.76 6.93 -10.69
C LYS A 32 5.62 8.07 -11.17
N LEU A 33 6.50 7.77 -12.13
CA LEU A 33 7.36 8.78 -12.73
C LEU A 33 6.54 9.91 -13.39
N PRO A 34 7.07 11.14 -13.43
CA PRO A 34 6.39 12.26 -14.09
C PRO A 34 5.99 11.94 -15.53
N GLY A 35 4.75 12.30 -15.90
CA GLY A 35 4.19 12.08 -17.24
C GLY A 35 3.53 10.71 -17.46
N ILE A 36 3.55 9.80 -16.47
CA ILE A 36 2.79 8.55 -16.54
C ILE A 36 1.34 8.77 -16.10
N THR A 37 0.40 8.33 -16.93
CA THR A 37 -1.05 8.38 -16.64
C THR A 37 -1.67 6.98 -16.69
N PRO A 38 -2.70 6.68 -15.88
CA PRO A 38 -3.18 7.49 -14.76
C PRO A 38 -2.10 7.69 -13.68
N THR A 39 -2.18 8.76 -12.92
CA THR A 39 -1.31 9.05 -11.77
C THR A 39 -1.46 7.98 -10.68
N ALA A 40 -0.53 7.93 -9.71
CA ALA A 40 -0.65 6.99 -8.59
C ALA A 40 -1.92 7.23 -7.76
N ARG A 41 -2.25 8.50 -7.53
CA ARG A 41 -3.49 8.94 -6.88
C ARG A 41 -4.74 8.46 -7.61
N GLU A 42 -4.77 8.60 -8.94
CA GLU A 42 -5.90 8.15 -9.77
C GLU A 42 -6.06 6.63 -9.74
N ASP A 43 -4.97 5.86 -9.73
CA ASP A 43 -5.06 4.41 -9.58
C ASP A 43 -5.56 3.99 -8.20
N TYR A 44 -5.08 4.66 -7.15
CA TYR A 44 -5.64 4.47 -5.81
C TYR A 44 -7.15 4.74 -5.79
N ASP A 45 -7.61 5.85 -6.38
CA ASP A 45 -9.05 6.18 -6.43
C ASP A 45 -9.87 5.12 -7.18
N ARG A 46 -9.29 4.50 -8.21
CA ARG A 46 -9.93 3.40 -8.94
C ARG A 46 -10.02 2.12 -8.12
N GLY A 47 -9.06 1.87 -7.25
CA GLY A 47 -9.08 0.72 -6.35
C GLY A 47 -7.85 0.63 -5.45
N HIS A 48 -8.11 0.36 -4.17
CA HIS A 48 -7.10 0.16 -3.14
C HIS A 48 -7.62 -0.87 -2.12
N ILE A 49 -6.73 -1.34 -1.25
CA ILE A 49 -7.12 -2.23 -0.14
C ILE A 49 -8.07 -1.46 0.81
N PRO A 50 -9.17 -2.07 1.28
CA PRO A 50 -10.09 -1.40 2.21
C PRO A 50 -9.38 -0.82 3.44
N GLY A 51 -9.73 0.42 3.80
CA GLY A 51 -9.15 1.11 4.95
C GLY A 51 -7.73 1.65 4.74
N ALA A 52 -7.13 1.45 3.56
CA ALA A 52 -5.87 2.10 3.22
C ALA A 52 -6.02 3.62 3.19
N VAL A 53 -4.89 4.31 3.35
CA VAL A 53 -4.71 5.72 3.02
C VAL A 53 -3.68 5.84 1.90
N PHE A 54 -3.88 6.79 0.98
CA PHE A 54 -2.86 7.13 0.01
C PHE A 54 -1.79 7.99 0.68
N PHE A 55 -0.53 7.57 0.61
CA PHE A 55 0.62 8.34 1.08
C PHE A 55 1.36 8.89 -0.12
N ASP A 56 1.18 10.18 -0.37
CA ASP A 56 1.95 10.89 -1.38
C ASP A 56 3.37 11.08 -0.86
N ILE A 57 4.36 10.62 -1.63
CA ILE A 57 5.77 10.69 -1.23
C ILE A 57 6.41 12.02 -1.59
N ASP A 58 5.77 12.81 -2.46
CA ASP A 58 6.29 14.09 -2.94
C ASP A 58 5.79 15.28 -2.08
N ASP A 59 4.74 15.09 -1.28
CA ASP A 59 4.17 16.09 -0.35
C ASP A 59 4.73 15.94 1.09
#